data_AF-A0A9X6LJS3-F1
#
_entry.id   AF-A0A9X6LJS3-F1
#
_cell.length_a   1.000
_cell.length_b   1.000
_cell.length_c   1.000
_cell.angle_alpha   90.00
_cell.angle_beta   90.00
_cell.angle_gamma   90.00
#
_symmetry.space_group_name_H-M   'P 1'
#
loop_
_entity.id
_entity.type
_entity.pdbx_description
1 polymer ?
#
loop_
_entity_poly.entity_id
_entity_poly.type
_entity_poly.pdbx_seq_one_letter_code
_entity_poly.pdbx_strand_id
1 'polypeptide(L)' 'MHKLRQKRLEKRMTYQEVADKVGITKMHYWYIENNKRNLKLELAKKIAKALEEDPNELFF' A
#
# COMPACT_ATOMS: atom_id res chain seq x y z
N MET A 1 -7.93 5.36 -0.05
CA MET A 1 -7.42 3.97 -0.26
C MET A 1 -8.03 3.24 -1.45
N HIS A 2 -9.13 3.72 -2.05
CA HIS A 2 -9.70 3.08 -3.23
C HIS A 2 -8.68 3.00 -4.39
N LYS A 3 -7.89 4.08 -4.59
CA LYS A 3 -6.76 4.11 -5.54
C LYS A 3 -5.66 3.09 -5.21
N LEU A 4 -5.22 3.01 -3.94
CA LEU A 4 -4.20 2.04 -3.50
C LEU A 4 -4.59 0.60 -3.87
N ARG A 5 -5.84 0.23 -3.56
CA ARG A 5 -6.37 -1.09 -3.89
C ARG A 5 -6.41 -1.33 -5.41
N GLN A 6 -6.85 -0.35 -6.19
CA GLN A 6 -6.87 -0.44 -7.65
C GLN A 6 -5.48 -0.68 -8.22
N LYS A 7 -4.50 0.15 -7.84
CA LYS A 7 -3.11 0.01 -8.28
C LYS A 7 -2.51 -1.34 -7.91
N ARG A 8 -2.77 -1.83 -6.69
CA ARG A 8 -2.33 -3.17 -6.31
C ARG A 8 -2.93 -4.26 -7.22
N LEU A 9 -4.23 -4.16 -7.53
CA LEU A 9 -4.92 -5.12 -8.39
C LEU A 9 -4.45 -5.03 -9.85
N GLU A 10 -4.17 -3.84 -10.37
CA GLU A 10 -3.56 -3.62 -11.69
C GLU A 10 -2.21 -4.32 -11.81
N LYS A 11 -1.41 -4.28 -10.73
CA LYS A 11 -0.14 -5.00 -10.62
C LYS A 11 -0.27 -6.48 -10.27
N ARG A 12 -1.50 -6.98 -10.14
CA ARG A 12 -1.83 -8.38 -9.77
C ARG A 12 -1.15 -8.83 -8.47
N MET A 13 -0.89 -7.89 -7.56
CA MET A 13 -0.25 -8.18 -6.29
C MET A 13 -1.27 -8.54 -5.21
N THR A 14 -0.94 -9.55 -4.43
CA THR A 14 -1.65 -9.91 -3.21
C THR A 14 -1.27 -8.98 -2.07
N TYR A 15 -2.08 -8.97 -1.01
CA TYR A 15 -1.78 -8.23 0.21
C TYR A 15 -0.43 -8.66 0.84
N GLN A 16 -0.11 -9.96 0.75
CA GLN A 16 1.11 -10.51 1.34
C GLN A 16 2.33 -10.01 0.58
N GLU A 17 2.32 -10.04 -0.76
CA GLU A 17 3.45 -9.59 -1.57
C GLU A 17 3.79 -8.11 -1.35
N VAL A 18 2.78 -7.24 -1.25
CA VAL A 18 3.05 -5.82 -0.95
C VAL A 18 3.58 -5.67 0.47
N ALA A 19 3.02 -6.41 1.43
CA ALA A 19 3.47 -6.37 2.82
C ALA A 19 4.93 -6.81 2.96
N ASP A 20 5.32 -7.89 2.27
CA ASP A 20 6.69 -8.42 2.25
C ASP A 20 7.66 -7.40 1.64
N LYS A 21 7.29 -6.77 0.52
CA LYS A 21 8.12 -5.73 -0.12
C LYS A 21 8.38 -4.52 0.78
N VAL A 22 7.45 -4.16 1.65
CA VAL A 22 7.59 -2.98 2.53
C VAL A 22 8.00 -3.33 3.97
N GLY A 23 8.14 -4.61 4.28
CA GLY A 23 8.55 -5.11 5.59
C GLY A 23 7.48 -4.96 6.68
N ILE A 24 6.21 -5.19 6.37
CA ILE A 24 5.10 -5.21 7.33
C ILE A 24 4.32 -6.52 7.27
N THR A 25 3.41 -6.73 8.21
CA THR A 25 2.51 -7.89 8.14
C THR A 25 1.39 -7.65 7.13
N LYS A 26 0.88 -8.73 6.52
CA LYS A 26 -0.31 -8.70 5.66
C LYS A 26 -1.50 -8.00 6.33
N MET A 27 -1.74 -8.27 7.61
CA MET A 27 -2.81 -7.62 8.37
C MET A 27 -2.60 -6.10 8.48
N HIS A 28 -1.36 -5.65 8.69
CA HIS A 28 -1.05 -4.23 8.71
C HIS A 28 -1.36 -3.58 7.36
N TYR A 29 -0.95 -4.21 6.25
CA TYR A 29 -1.26 -3.73 4.91
C TYR A 29 -2.78 -3.70 4.64
N TRP A 30 -3.50 -4.74 5.06
CA TRP A 30 -4.96 -4.78 4.94
C TRP A 30 -5.64 -3.63 5.71
N TYR A 31 -5.19 -3.33 6.93
CA TYR A 31 -5.71 -2.18 7.69
C TYR A 31 -5.48 -0.84 6.98
N ILE A 32 -4.36 -0.70 6.28
CA ILE A 32 -4.05 0.50 5.50
C ILE A 32 -5.05 0.62 4.35
N GLU A 33 -5.23 -0.41 3.52
CA GLU A 33 -6.20 -0.37 2.43
C GLU A 33 -7.66 -0.14 2.89
N ASN A 34 -7.99 -0.55 4.11
CA ASN A 34 -9.33 -0.39 4.68
C ASN A 34 -9.49 0.88 5.52
N ASN A 35 -8.55 1.83 5.48
CA ASN A 35 -8.59 3.07 6.26
C ASN A 35 -8.77 2.87 7.78
N LYS A 36 -8.30 1.73 8.31
CA LYS A 36 -8.45 1.38 9.73
C LYS A 36 -7.29 1.84 10.59
N ARG A 37 -6.25 2.45 10.01
CA ARG A 37 -5.06 2.92 10.72
C ARG A 37 -4.46 4.15 10.05
N ASN A 38 -3.95 5.09 10.84
CA ASN A 38 -3.17 6.22 10.33
C ASN A 38 -1.86 5.70 9.70
N LEU A 39 -1.72 5.97 8.40
CA LEU A 39 -0.54 5.63 7.62
C LEU A 39 0.55 6.67 7.86
N LYS A 40 1.73 6.23 8.31
CA LYS A 40 2.90 7.10 8.43
C LYS A 40 3.44 7.43 7.03
N LEU A 41 3.89 8.67 6.82
CA LEU A 41 4.44 9.12 5.53
C LEU A 41 5.56 8.21 4.99
N GLU A 42 6.44 7.73 5.86
CA GLU A 42 7.52 6.81 5.48
C GLU A 42 6.99 5.46 4.96
N LEU A 43 5.91 4.95 5.55
CA LEU A 43 5.28 3.73 5.07
C LEU A 43 4.51 3.96 3.77
N ALA A 44 3.87 5.13 3.62
CA ALA A 44 3.24 5.54 2.37
C ALA A 44 4.24 5.55 1.21
N LYS A 45 5.40 6.19 1.39
CA LYS A 45 6.49 6.20 0.39
C LYS A 45 6.97 4.80 0.04
N LYS A 46 7.15 3.92 1.04
CA LYS A 46 7.55 2.52 0.79
C LYS A 46 6.51 1.75 -0.02
N ILE A 47 5.22 1.91 0.30
CA ILE A 47 4.13 1.26 -0.43
C ILE A 47 4.04 1.77 -1.87
N ALA A 48 4.14 3.09 -2.07
CA ALA A 48 4.14 3.67 -3.41
C ALA A 48 5.32 3.13 -4.23
N LYS A 49 6.53 3.08 -3.64
CA LYS A 49 7.70 2.47 -4.27
C LYS A 49 7.51 0.98 -4.58
N ALA A 50 6.92 0.21 -3.67
CA ALA A 50 6.66 -1.21 -3.87
C ALA A 50 5.65 -1.49 -5.00
N LEU A 51 4.74 -0.53 -5.22
CA LEU A 51 3.79 -0.50 -6.32
C LEU A 51 4.30 0.30 -7.52
N GLU A 52 5.53 0.83 -7.51
CA GLU A 52 6.11 1.71 -8.53
C GLU A 52 5.14 2.84 -8.99
N GLU A 53 4.48 3.46 -8.02
CA GLU A 53 3.56 4.59 -8.20
C GLU A 53 4.06 5.80 -7.41
N ASP A 54 3.63 7.00 -7.80
CA ASP A 54 3.93 8.21 -7.04
C ASP A 54 3.10 8.25 -5.74
N PRO A 55 3.71 8.51 -4.57
CA PRO A 55 2.98 8.61 -3.30
C PRO A 55 1.87 9.67 -3.31
N ASN A 56 2.05 10.77 -4.04
CA ASN A 56 1.05 11.82 -4.15
C ASN A 56 -0.15 11.33 -4.95
N GLU A 57 0.05 10.61 -6.06
CA GLU A 57 -1.06 10.06 -6.84
C GLU A 57 -1.83 8.96 -6.09
N LEU A 58 -1.11 8.19 -5.27
CA LEU A 58 -1.64 7.01 -4.57
C LEU A 58 -2.40 7.36 -3.29
N PHE A 59 -1.98 8.42 -2.59
CA PHE A 59 -2.50 8.79 -1.26
C PHE A 59 -3.15 10.18 -1.19
N PHE A 60 -2.93 11.05 -2.18
CA PHE A 60 -3.56 12.37 -2.30
C PHE A 60 -4.47 12.43 -3.55
#